data_AF-A0A7K4ZR80-F1
#
_entry.id   AF-A0A7K4ZR80-F1
#
_cell.length_a   1.000
_cell.length_b   1.000
_cell.length_c   1.000
_cell.angle_alpha   90.00
_cell.angle_beta   90.00
_cell.angle_gamma   90.00
#
_symmetry.space_group_name_H-M   'P 1'
#
loop_
_entity.id
_entity.type
_entity.pdbx_description
1 polymer ?
#
loop_
_entity_poly.entity_id
_entity_poly.type
_entity_poly.pdbx_seq_one_letter_code
_entity_poly.pdbx_strand_id
1 'polypeptide(L)'
;MEQYLSATQKMEQEVMFPSLLRGVFPQQDGAAPAAGGHTDLYERYQLLKAIKPVVEKGLASVTDPSPTSAHAEAALDEGADSNLEERFSHHVNGLQQVLTDLTKNTKALTRRYSQILEQINLSEGQPSS
;
A
#
# COMPACT_ATOMS: atom_id res chain seq x y z
N MET A 1 5.95 0.81 -7.81
CA MET A 1 6.39 0.91 -6.41
C MET A 1 7.92 0.94 -6.31
N GLU A 2 8.65 0.07 -7.01
CA GLU A 2 10.13 0.03 -6.96
C GLU A 2 10.82 1.36 -7.33
N GLN A 3 10.36 2.04 -8.39
CA GLN A 3 10.91 3.35 -8.78
C GLN A 3 10.81 4.40 -7.65
N TYR A 4 9.71 4.38 -6.90
CA TYR A 4 9.50 5.26 -5.76
C TYR A 4 10.47 4.92 -4.62
N LEU A 5 10.65 3.64 -4.32
CA LEU A 5 11.58 3.18 -3.29
C LEU A 5 13.03 3.55 -3.63
N SER A 6 13.44 3.32 -4.88
CA SER A 6 14.78 3.71 -5.37
C SER A 6 15.00 5.22 -5.31
N ALA A 7 13.99 6.03 -5.70
CA ALA A 7 14.08 7.48 -5.63
C ALA A 7 14.15 7.98 -4.17
N THR A 8 13.35 7.40 -3.28
CA THR A 8 13.34 7.76 -1.85
C THR A 8 14.64 7.35 -1.17
N GLN A 9 15.20 6.17 -1.50
CA GLN A 9 16.50 5.73 -1.01
C GLN A 9 17.63 6.65 -1.50
N LYS A 10 17.61 7.05 -2.77
CA LYS A 10 18.58 8.02 -3.30
C LYS A 10 18.46 9.37 -2.59
N MET A 11 17.24 9.86 -2.39
CA MET A 11 16.97 11.07 -1.61
C MET A 11 17.54 10.97 -0.19
N GLU A 12 17.36 9.84 0.50
CA GLU A 12 17.91 9.62 1.85
C GLU A 12 19.46 9.61 1.87
N GLN A 13 20.10 9.16 0.79
CA GLN A 13 21.56 9.17 0.66
C GLN A 13 22.13 10.55 0.35
N GLU A 14 21.41 11.35 -0.45
CA GLU A 14 21.84 12.70 -0.83
C GLU A 14 21.55 13.73 0.27
N VAL A 15 20.41 13.61 0.96
CA VAL A 15 19.99 14.53 2.03
C VAL A 15 20.64 14.10 3.36
N MET A 16 21.92 14.45 3.51
CA MET A 16 22.70 14.15 4.72
C MET A 16 22.28 14.97 5.96
N PHE A 17 21.68 16.15 5.75
CA PHE A 17 21.23 17.04 6.82
C PHE A 17 19.81 17.57 6.53
N PRO A 18 18.76 16.79 6.83
CA PRO A 18 17.37 17.15 6.52
C PRO A 18 16.92 18.47 7.16
N SER A 19 17.51 18.87 8.29
CA SER A 19 17.20 20.14 8.96
C SER A 19 17.47 21.37 8.09
N LEU A 20 18.36 21.28 7.11
CA LEU A 20 18.64 22.36 6.15
C LEU A 20 17.47 22.63 5.20
N LEU A 21 16.53 21.70 5.08
CA LEU A 21 15.34 21.84 4.25
C LEU A 21 14.22 22.63 4.95
N ARG A 22 14.38 22.91 6.26
CA ARG A 22 13.36 23.58 7.05
C ARG A 22 13.25 25.06 6.65
N GLY A 23 12.04 25.50 6.35
CA GLY A 23 11.78 26.84 5.82
C GLY A 23 12.29 27.09 4.39
N VAL A 24 12.77 26.05 3.69
CA VAL A 24 13.09 26.12 2.27
C VAL A 24 11.85 25.71 1.49
N PHE A 25 11.39 26.56 0.58
CA PHE A 25 10.20 26.28 -0.22
C PHE A 25 10.61 25.83 -1.63
N PRO A 26 9.86 24.91 -2.25
CA PRO A 26 10.13 24.46 -3.61
C PRO A 26 10.10 25.65 -4.58
N GLN A 27 11.11 25.74 -5.43
CA GLN A 27 11.18 26.76 -6.46
C GLN A 27 10.04 26.51 -7.47
N GLN A 28 9.09 27.45 -7.57
CA GLN A 28 7.97 27.34 -8.51
C GLN A 28 8.49 27.59 -9.93
N ASP A 29 8.89 26.53 -10.63
CA ASP A 29 9.16 26.60 -12.06
C ASP A 29 7.84 26.70 -12.85
N GLY A 30 7.36 27.93 -13.04
CA GLY A 30 6.55 28.36 -14.19
C GLY A 30 5.16 27.75 -14.42
N ALA A 31 4.68 26.81 -13.59
CA ALA A 31 3.33 26.27 -13.66
C ALA A 31 2.45 26.89 -12.58
N ALA A 32 1.26 27.34 -12.99
CA ALA A 32 0.27 28.06 -12.19
C ALA A 32 0.12 27.49 -10.76
N PRO A 33 -0.14 28.34 -9.76
CA PRO A 33 -0.22 27.92 -8.38
C PRO A 33 -1.39 26.95 -8.22
N ALA A 34 -1.09 25.66 -8.14
CA ALA A 34 -1.97 24.75 -7.42
C ALA A 34 -1.94 25.27 -5.98
N ALA A 35 -2.98 26.01 -5.61
CA ALA A 35 -3.13 26.63 -4.32
C ALA A 35 -2.80 25.64 -3.20
N GLY A 36 -1.79 25.94 -2.37
CA GLY A 36 -1.65 25.29 -1.06
C GLY A 36 -0.28 24.68 -0.68
N GLY A 37 0.79 24.88 -1.44
CA GLY A 37 2.12 24.37 -1.07
C GLY A 37 2.91 25.27 -0.12
N HIS A 38 2.36 25.62 1.06
CA HIS A 38 3.13 26.31 2.11
C HIS A 38 4.03 25.35 2.92
N THR A 39 4.11 24.08 2.52
CA THR A 39 4.94 23.08 3.19
C THR A 39 6.39 23.26 2.79
N ASP A 40 7.28 23.29 3.76
CA ASP A 40 8.71 23.36 3.48
C ASP A 40 9.23 22.01 2.92
N LEU A 41 10.43 22.02 2.35
CA LEU A 41 11.05 20.82 1.81
C LEU A 41 11.32 19.76 2.89
N TYR A 42 11.39 20.15 4.17
CA TYR A 42 11.59 19.22 5.28
C TYR A 42 10.30 18.43 5.58
N GLU A 43 9.14 19.08 5.57
CA GLU A 43 7.83 18.43 5.68
C GLU A 43 7.58 17.49 4.49
N ARG A 44 7.88 17.96 3.27
CA ARG A 44 7.84 17.14 2.06
C ARG A 44 8.74 15.90 2.16
N TYR A 45 9.96 16.07 2.65
CA TYR A 45 10.91 14.97 2.88
C TYR A 45 10.38 13.95 3.90
N GLN A 46 9.76 14.42 4.98
CA GLN A 46 9.17 13.55 6.01
C GLN A 46 8.00 12.72 5.45
N LEU A 47 7.10 13.34 4.68
CA LEU A 47 5.99 12.63 4.05
C LEU A 47 6.47 11.50 3.13
N LEU A 48 7.42 11.79 2.24
CA LEU A 48 7.97 10.80 1.32
C LEU A 48 8.61 9.61 2.09
N LYS A 49 9.23 9.89 3.22
CA LYS A 49 9.76 8.84 4.10
C LYS A 49 8.66 8.07 4.83
N ALA A 50 7.59 8.71 5.27
CA ALA A 50 6.47 8.05 5.95
C ALA A 50 5.73 7.06 5.03
N ILE A 51 5.62 7.38 3.74
CA ILE A 51 4.98 6.51 2.73
C ILE A 51 5.83 5.28 2.37
N LYS A 52 7.17 5.38 2.46
CA LYS A 52 8.11 4.29 2.13
C LYS A 52 7.76 2.94 2.78
N PRO A 53 7.57 2.83 4.12
CA PRO A 53 7.20 1.56 4.75
C PRO A 53 5.82 1.04 4.33
N VAL A 54 4.86 1.91 3.99
CA VAL A 54 3.54 1.50 3.50
C VAL A 54 3.68 0.86 2.12
N VAL A 55 4.54 1.42 1.25
CA VAL A 55 4.87 0.85 -0.06
C VAL A 55 5.60 -0.49 0.09
N GLU A 56 6.59 -0.57 0.97
CA GLU A 56 7.35 -1.81 1.22
C GLU A 56 6.44 -2.92 1.78
N LYS A 57 5.58 -2.61 2.76
CA LYS A 57 4.61 -3.57 3.32
C LYS A 57 3.51 -3.92 2.31
N GLY A 58 3.05 -2.95 1.51
CA GLY A 58 2.10 -3.20 0.42
C GLY A 58 2.65 -4.19 -0.61
N LEU A 59 3.96 -4.16 -0.88
CA LEU A 59 4.65 -5.17 -1.68
C LEU A 59 4.79 -6.52 -0.93
N ALA A 60 5.13 -6.50 0.36
CA ALA A 60 5.30 -7.72 1.16
C ALA A 60 3.98 -8.49 1.40
N SER A 61 2.85 -7.79 1.57
CA SER A 61 1.52 -8.42 1.71
C SER A 61 1.03 -9.13 0.44
N VAL A 62 1.64 -8.88 -0.72
CA VAL A 62 1.42 -9.71 -1.92
C VAL A 62 2.07 -11.10 -1.76
N THR A 63 3.02 -11.25 -0.84
CA THR A 63 3.80 -12.47 -0.64
C THR A 63 3.46 -13.22 0.65
N ASP A 64 2.91 -12.58 1.69
CA ASP A 64 2.55 -13.27 2.95
C ASP A 64 1.34 -12.64 3.68
N PRO A 65 0.35 -13.43 4.13
CA PRO A 65 -0.79 -12.93 4.90
C PRO A 65 -0.47 -12.92 6.42
N SER A 66 -0.35 -11.74 7.03
CA SER A 66 -0.48 -11.60 8.48
C SER A 66 -1.06 -10.22 8.88
N PRO A 67 -2.00 -10.15 9.84
CA PRO A 67 -2.61 -8.90 10.26
C PRO A 67 -1.94 -8.36 11.53
N THR A 68 -1.42 -7.14 11.51
CA THR A 68 -1.35 -6.34 12.74
C THR A 68 -1.37 -4.84 12.42
N SER A 69 -2.52 -4.23 12.70
CA SER A 69 -2.74 -2.80 12.82
C SER A 69 -2.38 -2.33 14.23
N ALA A 70 -1.67 -1.21 14.39
CA ALA A 70 -1.78 -0.32 15.55
C ALA A 70 -0.92 0.96 15.41
N HIS A 71 -1.60 2.11 15.47
CA HIS A 71 -1.20 3.45 15.95
C HIS A 71 -0.06 4.20 15.20
N ALA A 72 -0.08 5.54 15.05
CA ALA A 72 -0.61 6.56 15.94
C ALA A 72 -0.99 7.87 15.21
N GLU A 73 -1.94 8.57 15.84
CA GLU A 73 -2.41 9.93 15.61
C GLU A 73 -1.29 10.98 15.71
N ALA A 74 -1.27 11.96 14.80
CA ALA A 74 -0.71 13.29 15.03
C ALA A 74 -1.37 14.30 14.08
N ALA A 75 -2.41 14.98 14.56
CA ALA A 75 -3.02 16.12 13.91
C ALA A 75 -2.05 17.31 13.90
N LEU A 76 -1.68 17.84 12.72
CA LEU A 76 -1.50 19.28 12.44
C LEU A 76 -1.55 19.52 10.91
N ASP A 77 -2.57 20.27 10.49
CA ASP A 77 -2.66 21.09 9.26
C ASP A 77 -2.33 20.39 7.92
N GLU A 78 -3.29 19.62 7.40
CA GLU A 78 -3.21 18.91 6.12
C GLU A 78 -3.31 19.86 4.91
N GLY A 79 -2.17 20.45 4.54
CA GLY A 79 -1.91 20.74 3.13
C GLY A 79 -2.06 19.45 2.31
N ALA A 80 -2.48 19.57 1.03
CA ALA A 80 -2.87 18.48 0.11
C ALA A 80 -1.92 17.25 0.01
N ASP A 81 -0.75 17.35 0.60
CA ASP A 81 0.30 16.36 0.74
C ASP A 81 0.02 15.32 1.86
N SER A 82 -0.58 15.68 3.01
CA SER A 82 -0.93 14.70 4.08
C SER A 82 -2.06 13.74 3.64
N ASN A 83 -3.03 14.27 2.89
CA ASN A 83 -4.05 13.48 2.18
C ASN A 83 -3.43 12.41 1.24
N LEU A 84 -2.19 12.59 0.78
CA LEU A 84 -1.54 11.65 -0.13
C LEU A 84 -1.17 10.34 0.56
N GLU A 85 -0.72 10.39 1.82
CA GLU A 85 -0.45 9.21 2.64
C GLU A 85 -1.72 8.45 2.98
N GLU A 86 -2.77 9.16 3.41
CA GLU A 86 -4.07 8.56 3.73
C GLU A 86 -4.69 7.88 2.51
N ARG A 87 -4.68 8.56 1.35
CA ARG A 87 -5.18 8.00 0.09
C ARG A 87 -4.41 6.77 -0.34
N PHE A 88 -3.08 6.81 -0.24
CA PHE A 88 -2.26 5.65 -0.59
C PHE A 88 -2.57 4.46 0.30
N SER A 89 -2.63 4.69 1.61
CA SER A 89 -2.98 3.67 2.61
C SER A 89 -4.37 3.08 2.35
N HIS A 90 -5.37 3.92 2.07
CA HIS A 90 -6.72 3.48 1.74
C HIS A 90 -6.75 2.59 0.49
N HIS A 91 -6.02 2.96 -0.57
CA HIS A 91 -5.96 2.16 -1.80
C HIS A 91 -5.27 0.81 -1.60
N VAL A 92 -4.15 0.77 -0.86
CA VAL A 92 -3.45 -0.49 -0.57
C VAL A 92 -4.33 -1.42 0.25
N ASN A 93 -4.99 -0.90 1.29
CA ASN A 93 -5.91 -1.68 2.12
C ASN A 93 -7.10 -2.22 1.31
N GLY A 94 -7.70 -1.39 0.46
CA GLY A 94 -8.80 -1.81 -0.43
C GLY A 94 -8.37 -2.92 -1.38
N LEU A 95 -7.17 -2.82 -1.97
CA LEU A 95 -6.62 -3.86 -2.83
C LEU A 95 -6.39 -5.17 -2.06
N GLN A 96 -5.83 -5.11 -0.85
CA GLN A 96 -5.62 -6.29 0.00
C GLN A 96 -6.94 -7.01 0.34
N GLN A 97 -8.00 -6.24 0.60
CA GLN A 97 -9.33 -6.80 0.86
C GLN A 97 -9.87 -7.55 -0.37
N VAL A 98 -9.78 -6.94 -1.56
CA VAL A 98 -10.19 -7.58 -2.82
C VAL A 98 -9.41 -8.86 -3.09
N LEU A 99 -8.09 -8.84 -2.90
CA LEU A 99 -7.24 -10.02 -3.06
C LEU A 99 -7.61 -11.13 -2.06
N THR A 100 -7.95 -10.76 -0.83
CA THR A 100 -8.39 -11.70 0.20
C THR A 100 -9.67 -12.41 -0.21
N ASP A 101 -10.65 -11.68 -0.74
CA ASP A 101 -11.93 -12.25 -1.16
C ASP A 101 -11.81 -13.11 -2.43
N LEU A 102 -11.01 -12.67 -3.40
CA LEU A 102 -10.64 -13.51 -4.55
C LEU A 102 -9.99 -14.82 -4.10
N THR A 103 -9.05 -14.75 -3.15
CA THR A 103 -8.37 -15.94 -2.60
C THR A 103 -9.36 -16.91 -1.93
N LYS A 104 -10.33 -16.39 -1.17
CA LYS A 104 -11.40 -17.21 -0.58
C LYS A 104 -12.24 -17.89 -1.65
N ASN A 105 -12.63 -17.15 -2.69
CA ASN A 105 -13.41 -17.68 -3.81
C ASN A 105 -12.67 -18.78 -4.56
N THR A 106 -11.39 -18.58 -4.86
CA THR A 106 -10.54 -19.62 -5.47
C THR A 106 -10.49 -20.88 -4.61
N LYS A 107 -10.23 -20.74 -3.30
CA LYS A 107 -10.21 -21.88 -2.37
C LYS A 107 -11.55 -22.61 -2.32
N ALA A 108 -12.66 -21.88 -2.29
CA ALA A 108 -14.00 -22.47 -2.28
C ALA A 108 -14.30 -23.23 -3.57
N LEU A 109 -13.95 -22.66 -4.73
CA LEU A 109 -14.09 -23.29 -6.03
C LEU A 109 -13.28 -24.58 -6.12
N THR A 110 -11.99 -24.53 -5.74
CA THR A 110 -11.13 -25.72 -5.72
C THR A 110 -11.72 -26.82 -4.83
N ARG A 111 -12.18 -26.45 -3.63
CA ARG A 111 -12.77 -27.41 -2.68
C ARG A 111 -14.05 -28.04 -3.23
N ARG A 112 -14.89 -27.25 -3.90
CA ARG A 112 -16.12 -27.74 -4.52
C ARG A 112 -15.82 -28.70 -5.67
N TYR A 113 -14.82 -28.39 -6.49
CA TYR A 113 -14.39 -29.28 -7.57
C TYR A 113 -13.88 -30.62 -7.03
N SER A 114 -13.04 -30.61 -5.99
CA SER A 114 -12.58 -31.85 -5.33
C SER A 114 -13.74 -32.71 -4.82
N GLN A 115 -14.75 -32.08 -4.19
CA GLN A 115 -15.93 -32.79 -3.71
C GLN A 115 -16.74 -33.44 -4.85
N ILE A 116 -16.85 -32.78 -6.00
CA ILE A 116 -17.54 -33.33 -7.18
C ILE A 116 -16.79 -34.57 -7.68
N LEU A 117 -15.46 -34.51 -7.77
CA LEU A 117 -14.64 -35.66 -8.17
C LEU A 117 -14.82 -36.85 -7.21
N GLU A 118 -14.84 -36.60 -5.90
CA GLU A 118 -15.08 -37.65 -4.90
C GLU A 118 -16.47 -38.30 -5.08
N GLN A 119 -17.52 -37.50 -5.31
CA GLN A 119 -18.89 -37.99 -5.50
C GLN A 119 -19.04 -38.85 -6.76
N ILE A 120 -18.35 -38.49 -7.85
CA ILE A 120 -18.35 -39.28 -9.09
C ILE A 120 -17.71 -40.64 -8.84
N ASN A 121 -16.53 -40.67 -8.22
CA ASN A 121 -15.82 -41.91 -7.89
C ASN A 121 -16.63 -42.84 -6.96
N LEU A 122 -17.36 -42.27 -5.99
CA LEU A 122 -18.23 -43.02 -5.08
C LEU A 122 -19.48 -43.59 -5.78
N SER A 123 -19.99 -42.92 -6.81
CA SER A 123 -21.17 -43.36 -7.56
C SER A 123 -20.87 -44.51 -8.53
N GLU A 124 -19.64 -44.61 -9.05
CA GLU A 124 -19.23 -45.73 -9.92
C GLU A 124 -19.02 -47.06 -9.17
N GLY A 125 -18.90 -47.04 -7.83
CA GLY A 125 -18.67 -48.22 -7.00
C GLY A 125 -19.92 -48.94 -6.49
N GLN A 126 -21.13 -48.47 -6.80
CA GLN A 126 -22.38 -49.12 -6.38
C GLN A 126 -22.84 -50.14 -7.43
N PRO A 127 -22.76 -51.46 -7.17
CA PRO A 127 -23.36 -52.44 -8.07
C PRO A 127 -24.88 -52.31 -8.00
N SER A 128 -25.51 -52.02 -9.14
CA SER A 128 -26.97 -52.08 -9.32
C SER A 128 -27.46 -53.45 -8.83
N SER A 129 -28.24 -53.46 -7.74
CA SER A 129 -28.98 -54.64 -7.27
C SER A 129 -30.29 -54.80 -8.04
#